data_AF-A0A3N5RPV6-F1
#
_entry.id   AF-A0A3N5RPV6-F1
#
_cell.length_a   1.000
_cell.length_b   1.000
_cell.length_c   1.000
_cell.angle_alpha   90.00
_cell.angle_beta   90.00
_cell.angle_gamma   90.00
#
_symmetry.space_group_name_H-M   'P 1'
#
loop_
_entity.id
_entity.type
_entity.pdbx_description
1 polymer ?
#
loop_
_entity_poly.entity_id
_entity_poly.type
_entity_poly.pdbx_seq_one_letter_code
_entity_poly.pdbx_strand_id
1 'polypeptide(L)'
;MHTAPPWSRRLFVLICLLAFSRGLVDRPASAQSVDVPEWAKDALWYQIFPERFRNGDPANDPSPADIRGAWPHVIPDGWRLDVAEHVKLRFWKALRTEVRRINPQAYLVGEVWWQDWPNFQMLNARPWLEGDAFDAVMNYRWASASRKLFLGADLRSGETAGPSTFFAELGRLLADYPSEVNYVLMNTYDSHDTDRLASQTVNPQTVFDHRIGPNDDPRYQVRKPTAREREVQRLMLVHQFTAVGAPHLLYGDEVGMWGADDPDCRKPMLWSDRNYADEVSHPLGQNRPSDPVEVDHGLFEFYQKLIRLRRSHRALSRGTFRALLADDAARTLAYERQFSDQLIWVAFNLGEQPVELKLPLQSADKSTPRGAVAALAGRRVFDPP
;
A
#
# COMPACT_ATOMS: atom_id res chain seq x y z
N MET A 1 -1.31 19.93 -49.00
CA MET A 1 -2.47 19.66 -48.12
C MET A 1 -2.50 18.17 -47.85
N HIS A 2 -2.51 17.82 -46.57
CA HIS A 2 -2.28 16.48 -46.03
C HIS A 2 -3.34 15.46 -46.43
N THR A 3 -2.90 14.32 -46.96
CA THR A 3 -3.68 13.08 -46.99
C THR A 3 -3.23 12.20 -45.82
N ALA A 4 -4.12 12.02 -44.84
CA ALA A 4 -3.93 11.06 -43.76
C ALA A 4 -4.38 9.65 -44.22
N PRO A 5 -3.62 8.56 -43.91
CA PRO A 5 -3.95 7.18 -44.28
C PRO A 5 -4.78 6.43 -43.19
N PRO A 6 -5.28 5.21 -43.49
CA PRO A 6 -6.53 4.66 -42.97
C PRO A 6 -6.36 3.63 -41.84
N TRP A 7 -7.23 3.66 -40.83
CA TRP A 7 -7.46 2.49 -39.96
C TRP A 7 -8.94 2.37 -39.56
N SER A 8 -9.66 1.53 -40.30
CA SER A 8 -10.90 0.90 -39.83
C SER A 8 -10.67 -0.61 -39.82
N ARG A 9 -10.41 -1.18 -38.65
CA ARG A 9 -10.55 -2.63 -38.43
C ARG A 9 -11.22 -2.87 -37.09
N ARG A 10 -12.49 -3.23 -37.19
CA ARG A 10 -13.28 -3.93 -36.18
C ARG A 10 -12.66 -5.32 -35.99
N LEU A 11 -12.60 -5.82 -34.76
CA LEU A 11 -12.41 -7.25 -34.49
C LEU A 11 -13.32 -7.69 -33.34
N PHE A 12 -13.98 -8.81 -33.57
CA PHE A 12 -15.01 -9.44 -32.74
C PHE A 12 -14.39 -10.33 -31.66
N VAL A 13 -15.05 -10.43 -30.50
CA VAL A 13 -14.73 -11.36 -29.42
C VAL A 13 -15.39 -12.72 -29.68
N LEU A 14 -14.57 -13.77 -29.68
CA LEU A 14 -14.96 -15.18 -29.69
C LEU A 14 -14.82 -15.76 -28.28
N ILE A 15 -15.92 -16.30 -27.75
CA ILE A 15 -15.96 -17.04 -26.47
C ILE A 15 -15.56 -18.49 -26.77
N CYS A 16 -14.42 -18.94 -26.24
CA CYS A 16 -14.08 -20.35 -26.18
C CYS A 16 -13.74 -20.72 -24.73
N LEU A 17 -14.53 -21.64 -24.20
CA LEU A 17 -14.34 -22.32 -22.91
C LEU A 17 -13.21 -23.34 -23.04
N LEU A 18 -12.17 -23.23 -22.21
CA LEU A 18 -11.30 -24.34 -21.86
C LEU A 18 -11.08 -24.35 -20.34
N ALA A 19 -11.15 -25.55 -19.78
CA ALA A 19 -11.20 -25.84 -18.36
C ALA A 19 -9.85 -26.36 -17.82
N PHE A 20 -9.71 -26.27 -16.48
CA PHE A 20 -8.67 -26.77 -15.56
C PHE A 20 -7.39 -25.90 -15.44
N SER A 21 -6.73 -25.77 -14.27
CA SER A 21 -6.71 -26.55 -13.03
C SER A 21 -6.64 -25.69 -11.75
N ARG A 22 -7.08 -26.29 -10.64
CA ARG A 22 -7.36 -25.72 -9.30
C ARG A 22 -6.23 -24.93 -8.64
N GLY A 23 -6.64 -23.85 -7.99
CA GLY A 23 -5.95 -23.14 -6.91
C GLY A 23 -6.98 -22.38 -6.08
N LEU A 24 -7.91 -23.10 -5.43
CA LEU A 24 -8.74 -22.51 -4.39
C LEU A 24 -7.80 -22.18 -3.22
N VAL A 25 -7.62 -20.90 -2.93
CA VAL A 25 -7.36 -20.51 -1.53
C VAL A 25 -8.73 -20.55 -0.86
N ASP A 26 -9.20 -21.76 -0.57
CA ASP A 26 -10.26 -21.93 0.41
C ASP A 26 -9.77 -21.30 1.73
N ARG A 27 -10.72 -20.76 2.52
CA ARG A 27 -10.44 -20.36 3.91
C ARG A 27 -9.56 -21.45 4.53
N PRO A 28 -8.32 -21.15 4.99
CA PRO A 28 -7.49 -22.18 5.60
C PRO A 28 -8.31 -22.82 6.72
N ALA A 29 -8.56 -24.12 6.57
CA ALA A 29 -9.25 -24.90 7.58
C ALA A 29 -8.43 -24.80 8.88
N SER A 30 -9.08 -24.30 9.93
CA SER A 30 -8.56 -24.12 11.30
C SER A 30 -7.26 -23.30 11.44
N ALA A 31 -7.34 -21.98 11.31
CA ALA A 31 -6.46 -21.10 12.07
C ALA A 31 -7.17 -20.73 13.38
N GLN A 32 -6.48 -20.83 14.51
CA GLN A 32 -6.98 -20.40 15.81
C GLN A 32 -7.58 -18.98 15.69
N SER A 33 -8.86 -18.83 16.05
CA SER A 33 -9.54 -17.53 16.02
C SER A 33 -8.89 -16.65 17.08
N VAL A 34 -8.07 -15.70 16.66
CA VAL A 34 -7.49 -14.69 17.54
C VAL A 34 -8.40 -13.48 17.60
N ASP A 35 -8.51 -12.89 18.79
CA ASP A 35 -9.35 -11.72 19.03
C ASP A 35 -8.62 -10.45 18.59
N VAL A 36 -9.16 -9.77 17.57
CA VAL A 36 -8.70 -8.49 17.04
C VAL A 36 -9.86 -7.50 17.05
N PRO A 37 -9.62 -6.18 17.20
CA PRO A 37 -10.71 -5.21 17.22
C PRO A 37 -11.48 -5.23 15.89
N GLU A 38 -12.79 -5.46 15.93
CA GLU A 38 -13.60 -5.58 14.72
C GLU A 38 -13.57 -4.32 13.86
N TRP A 39 -13.48 -3.15 14.47
CA TRP A 39 -13.42 -1.87 13.76
C TRP A 39 -12.14 -1.72 12.93
N ALA A 40 -11.03 -2.37 13.34
CA ALA A 40 -9.73 -2.24 12.67
C ALA A 40 -9.74 -2.82 11.25
N LYS A 41 -10.63 -3.77 10.96
CA LYS A 41 -10.80 -4.35 9.60
C LYS A 41 -11.27 -3.32 8.58
N ASP A 42 -12.03 -2.32 9.02
CA ASP A 42 -12.53 -1.22 8.17
C ASP A 42 -11.66 0.04 8.26
N ALA A 43 -10.54 -0.02 9.01
CA ALA A 43 -9.68 1.13 9.22
C ALA A 43 -8.91 1.54 7.96
N LEU A 44 -8.59 2.83 7.94
CA LEU A 44 -7.64 3.48 7.05
C LEU A 44 -6.70 4.27 7.96
N TRP A 45 -5.43 3.91 7.96
CA TRP A 45 -4.43 4.54 8.80
C TRP A 45 -3.82 5.74 8.08
N TYR A 46 -3.70 6.86 8.78
CA TYR A 46 -3.08 8.07 8.26
C TYR A 46 -2.01 8.53 9.24
N GLN A 47 -0.74 8.40 8.85
CA GLN A 47 0.41 8.77 9.67
C GLN A 47 0.76 10.24 9.42
N ILE A 48 0.53 11.04 10.45
CA ILE A 48 1.03 12.41 10.53
C ILE A 48 2.35 12.36 11.29
N PHE A 49 3.43 12.80 10.64
CA PHE A 49 4.73 12.94 11.30
C PHE A 49 5.15 14.41 11.25
N PRO A 50 4.90 15.18 12.34
CA PRO A 50 5.34 16.57 12.40
C PRO A 50 6.87 16.61 12.54
N GLU A 51 7.53 17.16 11.52
CA GLU A 51 8.97 17.36 11.52
C GLU A 51 9.39 18.36 12.64
N ARG A 52 10.43 18.02 13.38
CA ARG A 52 11.00 18.75 14.52
C ARG A 52 12.35 19.41 14.23
N PHE A 53 12.97 19.13 13.09
CA PHE A 53 14.35 19.56 12.81
C PHE A 53 14.48 21.01 12.33
N ARG A 54 13.37 21.70 12.02
CA ARG A 54 13.41 23.13 11.66
C ARG A 54 12.19 23.89 12.16
N ASN A 55 12.41 24.86 13.05
CA ASN A 55 11.37 25.83 13.43
C ASN A 55 11.14 26.80 12.27
N GLY A 56 10.13 26.50 11.45
CA GLY A 56 9.77 27.30 10.28
C GLY A 56 9.04 28.60 10.60
N ASP A 57 8.46 28.71 11.80
CA ASP A 57 7.72 29.88 12.25
C ASP A 57 7.73 29.95 13.80
N PRO A 58 8.74 30.61 14.38
CA PRO A 58 8.87 30.72 15.84
C PRO A 58 7.70 31.44 16.53
N ALA A 59 6.84 32.13 15.77
CA ALA A 59 5.69 32.82 16.34
C ALA A 59 4.58 31.85 16.80
N ASN A 60 4.62 30.60 16.36
CA ASN A 60 3.68 29.54 16.79
C ASN A 60 4.28 28.55 17.78
N ASP A 61 5.49 28.82 18.31
CA ASP A 61 6.13 27.97 19.30
C ASP A 61 5.22 27.81 20.54
N PRO A 62 4.95 26.57 20.97
CA PRO A 62 4.14 26.35 22.16
C PRO A 62 4.85 26.91 23.39
N SER A 63 4.17 27.73 24.17
CA SER A 63 4.64 28.20 25.47
C SER A 63 4.33 27.17 26.57
N PRO A 64 4.99 27.26 27.74
CA PRO A 64 4.59 26.49 28.93
C PRO A 64 3.12 26.66 29.35
N ALA A 65 2.44 27.73 28.91
CA ALA A 65 1.01 27.90 29.14
C ALA A 65 0.15 27.06 28.19
N ASP A 66 0.59 26.85 26.94
CA ASP A 66 -0.13 26.09 25.91
C ASP A 66 -0.12 24.58 26.16
N ILE A 67 0.86 24.10 26.92
CA ILE A 67 1.01 22.69 27.30
C ILE A 67 0.42 22.36 28.67
N ARG A 68 -0.16 23.34 29.39
CA ARG A 68 -0.83 23.08 30.68
C ARG A 68 -2.13 22.30 30.43
N GLY A 69 -2.12 21.02 30.80
CA GLY A 69 -3.23 20.07 30.58
C GLY A 69 -2.98 19.04 29.48
N ALA A 70 -1.82 19.08 28.81
CA ALA A 70 -1.45 18.19 27.71
C ALA A 70 -0.99 16.77 28.15
N TRP A 71 -1.24 16.35 29.39
CA TRP A 71 -0.80 15.05 29.94
C TRP A 71 -2.01 14.18 30.26
N PRO A 72 -2.14 12.98 29.67
CA PRO A 72 -3.35 12.65 28.93
C PRO A 72 -4.61 12.55 29.80
N HIS A 73 -5.65 13.27 29.38
CA HIS A 73 -7.04 13.07 29.82
C HIS A 73 -7.84 12.17 28.85
N VAL A 74 -7.28 11.83 27.69
CA VAL A 74 -7.91 10.98 26.67
C VAL A 74 -7.08 9.71 26.51
N ILE A 75 -7.73 8.57 26.71
CA ILE A 75 -7.16 7.26 26.40
C ILE A 75 -7.27 7.11 24.87
N PRO A 76 -6.16 6.95 24.12
CA PRO A 76 -6.22 6.80 22.67
C PRO A 76 -6.88 5.46 22.28
N ASP A 77 -7.52 5.41 21.11
CA ASP A 77 -8.17 4.20 20.58
C ASP A 77 -7.18 3.09 20.21
N GLY A 78 -5.88 3.37 20.20
CA GLY A 78 -4.83 2.42 19.92
C GLY A 78 -3.42 2.98 20.13
N TRP A 79 -2.43 2.10 19.98
CA TRP A 79 -1.01 2.41 20.10
C TRP A 79 -0.23 1.79 18.94
N ARG A 80 0.64 2.60 18.31
CA ARG A 80 1.72 2.11 17.43
C ARG A 80 2.99 2.00 18.26
N LEU A 81 3.61 0.84 18.23
CA LEU A 81 4.72 0.48 19.12
C LEU A 81 6.02 0.44 18.31
N ASP A 82 6.90 1.39 18.63
CA ASP A 82 8.19 1.61 18.00
C ASP A 82 9.19 0.49 18.29
N VAL A 83 9.94 0.05 17.26
CA VAL A 83 11.06 -0.91 17.36
C VAL A 83 10.70 -2.13 18.24
N ALA A 84 9.53 -2.71 17.95
CA ALA A 84 8.87 -3.64 18.87
C ALA A 84 9.58 -5.00 18.97
N GLU A 85 10.33 -5.38 17.94
CA GLU A 85 11.11 -6.61 17.87
C GLU A 85 12.28 -6.65 18.87
N HIS A 86 12.79 -5.49 19.30
CA HIS A 86 13.91 -5.40 20.25
C HIS A 86 13.49 -5.47 21.72
N VAL A 87 12.19 -5.46 22.01
CA VAL A 87 11.64 -5.61 23.37
C VAL A 87 11.18 -7.05 23.58
N LYS A 88 11.54 -7.65 24.73
CA LYS A 88 11.22 -9.04 25.04
C LYS A 88 9.70 -9.28 24.97
N LEU A 89 9.28 -10.28 24.20
CA LEU A 89 7.87 -10.62 23.96
C LEU A 89 7.00 -10.70 25.22
N ARG A 90 7.55 -11.19 26.35
CA ARG A 90 6.83 -11.24 27.65
C ARG A 90 6.31 -9.88 28.11
N PHE A 91 7.02 -8.79 27.80
CA PHE A 91 6.59 -7.44 28.12
C PHE A 91 5.35 -7.08 27.29
N TRP A 92 5.36 -7.36 25.99
CA TRP A 92 4.23 -7.08 25.11
C TRP A 92 2.96 -7.83 25.51
N LYS A 93 3.10 -9.07 25.98
CA LYS A 93 1.97 -9.84 26.52
C LYS A 93 1.38 -9.20 27.79
N ALA A 94 2.25 -8.74 28.69
CA ALA A 94 1.81 -8.02 29.89
C ALA A 94 1.17 -6.67 29.53
N LEU A 95 1.75 -5.93 28.58
CA LEU A 95 1.21 -4.65 28.09
C LEU A 95 -0.18 -4.85 27.48
N ARG A 96 -0.36 -5.84 26.60
CA ARG A 96 -1.67 -6.15 26.01
C ARG A 96 -2.70 -6.40 27.10
N THR A 97 -2.35 -7.21 28.11
CA THR A 97 -3.26 -7.53 29.22
C THR A 97 -3.75 -6.26 29.91
N GLU A 98 -2.84 -5.33 30.23
CA GLU A 98 -3.22 -4.09 30.91
C GLU A 98 -3.98 -3.12 30.00
N VAL A 99 -3.54 -2.94 28.75
CA VAL A 99 -4.22 -2.08 27.78
C VAL A 99 -5.64 -2.58 27.52
N ARG A 100 -5.82 -3.89 27.29
CA ARG A 100 -7.13 -4.50 27.03
C ARG A 100 -8.04 -4.50 28.26
N ARG A 101 -7.48 -4.54 29.47
CA ARG A 101 -8.26 -4.36 30.72
C ARG A 101 -8.89 -2.97 30.79
N ILE A 102 -8.19 -1.95 30.30
CA ILE A 102 -8.67 -0.55 30.27
C ILE A 102 -9.60 -0.32 29.08
N ASN A 103 -9.18 -0.73 27.88
CA ASN A 103 -9.95 -0.60 26.65
C ASN A 103 -9.90 -1.93 25.86
N PRO A 104 -10.95 -2.76 25.95
CA PRO A 104 -11.03 -4.02 25.23
C PRO A 104 -11.05 -3.90 23.70
N GLN A 105 -11.20 -2.69 23.15
CA GLN A 105 -11.17 -2.42 21.70
C GLN A 105 -9.87 -1.75 21.24
N ALA A 106 -8.91 -1.50 22.14
CA ALA A 106 -7.65 -0.85 21.81
C ALA A 106 -6.89 -1.63 20.73
N TYR A 107 -6.46 -0.95 19.67
CA TYR A 107 -5.65 -1.56 18.63
C TYR A 107 -4.16 -1.44 18.92
N LEU A 108 -3.45 -2.56 18.95
CA LEU A 108 -2.00 -2.65 19.20
C LEU A 108 -1.30 -3.10 17.92
N VAL A 109 -0.53 -2.18 17.32
CA VAL A 109 0.26 -2.44 16.12
C VAL A 109 1.75 -2.30 16.41
N GLY A 110 2.50 -3.36 16.10
CA GLY A 110 3.96 -3.36 16.23
C GLY A 110 4.66 -2.93 14.96
N GLU A 111 5.75 -2.20 15.11
CA GLU A 111 6.78 -2.12 14.08
C GLU A 111 7.68 -3.36 14.17
N VAL A 112 7.66 -4.20 13.13
CA VAL A 112 8.47 -5.43 13.04
C VAL A 112 8.97 -5.56 11.60
N TRP A 113 10.27 -5.35 11.38
CA TRP A 113 10.83 -5.23 10.02
C TRP A 113 11.76 -6.38 9.65
N TRP A 114 12.93 -6.42 10.28
CA TRP A 114 14.10 -7.13 9.75
C TRP A 114 14.52 -8.27 10.66
N GLN A 115 14.80 -9.42 10.05
CA GLN A 115 15.55 -10.50 10.69
C GLN A 115 17.04 -10.32 10.42
N ASP A 116 17.39 -9.99 9.17
CA ASP A 116 18.76 -9.81 8.70
C ASP A 116 18.76 -8.80 7.54
N TRP A 117 18.82 -7.50 7.86
CA TRP A 117 18.74 -6.42 6.86
C TRP A 117 19.89 -6.45 5.82
N PRO A 118 21.15 -6.77 6.16
CA PRO A 118 22.23 -6.86 5.15
C PRO A 118 21.97 -7.88 4.05
N ASN A 119 21.17 -8.92 4.34
CA ASN A 119 20.77 -9.97 3.39
C ASN A 119 19.31 -9.83 2.95
N PHE A 120 18.67 -8.69 3.22
CA PHE A 120 17.29 -8.38 2.84
C PHE A 120 16.26 -9.41 3.32
N GLN A 121 16.49 -9.99 4.50
CA GLN A 121 15.56 -10.95 5.10
C GLN A 121 14.63 -10.26 6.11
N MET A 122 13.37 -10.11 5.71
CA MET A 122 12.32 -9.56 6.59
C MET A 122 11.88 -10.58 7.65
N LEU A 123 11.58 -10.09 8.86
CA LEU A 123 11.19 -10.92 10.00
C LEU A 123 9.72 -11.36 9.89
N ASN A 124 9.48 -12.65 10.10
CA ASN A 124 8.12 -13.15 10.27
C ASN A 124 7.59 -12.78 11.67
N ALA A 125 6.58 -11.89 11.72
CA ALA A 125 6.04 -11.35 12.96
C ALA A 125 5.09 -12.31 13.71
N ARG A 126 4.95 -13.56 13.26
CA ARG A 126 4.06 -14.55 13.87
C ARG A 126 4.15 -14.63 15.40
N PRO A 127 5.33 -14.62 16.05
CA PRO A 127 5.42 -14.67 17.51
C PRO A 127 4.67 -13.56 18.26
N TRP A 128 4.41 -12.42 17.61
CA TRP A 128 3.65 -11.29 18.18
C TRP A 128 2.15 -11.33 17.83
N LEU A 129 1.72 -12.22 16.95
CA LEU A 129 0.38 -12.21 16.32
C LEU A 129 -0.47 -13.45 16.67
N GLU A 130 -0.12 -14.15 17.76
CA GLU A 130 -0.86 -15.30 18.29
C GLU A 130 -2.08 -14.88 19.16
N GLY A 131 -2.46 -13.60 19.16
CA GLY A 131 -3.60 -13.05 19.90
C GLY A 131 -3.29 -12.60 21.33
N ASP A 132 -2.04 -12.73 21.78
CA ASP A 132 -1.62 -12.41 23.15
C ASP A 132 -0.61 -11.25 23.27
N ALA A 133 -0.15 -10.68 22.16
CA ALA A 133 0.70 -9.48 22.13
C ALA A 133 0.10 -8.36 21.26
N PHE A 134 0.30 -8.41 19.94
CA PHE A 134 -0.21 -7.41 18.99
C PHE A 134 -1.43 -7.93 18.24
N ASP A 135 -2.24 -6.99 17.73
CA ASP A 135 -3.34 -7.30 16.80
C ASP A 135 -2.84 -7.37 15.36
N ALA A 136 -1.81 -6.57 15.06
CA ALA A 136 -1.20 -6.50 13.74
C ALA A 136 0.22 -5.93 13.82
N VAL A 137 0.87 -5.91 12.66
CA VAL A 137 2.12 -5.18 12.45
C VAL A 137 2.00 -4.27 11.23
N MET A 138 2.92 -3.32 11.14
CA MET A 138 3.20 -2.61 9.89
C MET A 138 3.69 -3.65 8.85
N ASN A 139 2.95 -3.80 7.75
CA ASN A 139 3.03 -4.98 6.88
C ASN A 139 4.10 -4.84 5.78
N TYR A 140 5.36 -4.72 6.19
CA TYR A 140 6.49 -4.52 5.27
C TYR A 140 6.76 -5.70 4.35
N ARG A 141 6.45 -6.93 4.79
CA ARG A 141 6.55 -8.12 3.93
C ARG A 141 5.60 -8.03 2.74
N TRP A 142 4.37 -7.57 2.96
CA TRP A 142 3.43 -7.27 1.87
C TRP A 142 3.91 -6.10 1.00
N ALA A 143 4.47 -5.05 1.62
CA ALA A 143 5.01 -3.90 0.92
C ALA A 143 6.10 -4.30 -0.07
N SER A 144 7.06 -5.10 0.38
CA SER A 144 8.17 -5.63 -0.42
C SER A 144 7.67 -6.49 -1.59
N ALA A 145 6.82 -7.49 -1.32
CA ALA A 145 6.23 -8.34 -2.35
C ALA A 145 5.46 -7.53 -3.41
N SER A 146 4.67 -6.56 -2.94
CA SER A 146 3.87 -5.71 -3.82
C SER A 146 4.73 -4.72 -4.62
N ARG A 147 5.76 -4.13 -4.00
CA ARG A 147 6.71 -3.26 -4.68
C ARG A 147 7.41 -4.00 -5.82
N LYS A 148 7.87 -5.24 -5.58
CA LYS A 148 8.48 -6.08 -6.62
C LYS A 148 7.54 -6.33 -7.81
N LEU A 149 6.24 -6.51 -7.57
CA LEU A 149 5.26 -6.70 -8.65
C LEU A 149 5.18 -5.46 -9.57
N PHE A 150 5.01 -4.27 -8.98
CA PHE A 150 4.72 -3.04 -9.73
C PHE A 150 5.97 -2.34 -10.27
N LEU A 151 7.07 -2.38 -9.53
CA LEU A 151 8.32 -1.70 -9.89
C LEU A 151 9.33 -2.63 -10.57
N GLY A 152 9.09 -3.94 -10.53
CA GLY A 152 9.95 -4.96 -11.11
C GLY A 152 10.97 -5.52 -10.10
N ALA A 153 12.02 -6.14 -10.62
CA ALA A 153 13.02 -6.80 -9.81
C ALA A 153 13.78 -5.81 -8.91
N ASP A 154 13.97 -6.20 -7.65
CA ASP A 154 14.98 -5.59 -6.80
C ASP A 154 16.36 -6.04 -7.32
N LEU A 155 17.11 -5.11 -7.92
CA LEU A 155 18.41 -5.38 -8.53
C LEU A 155 19.42 -6.02 -7.56
N ARG A 156 19.23 -5.89 -6.25
CA ARG A 156 20.12 -6.49 -5.25
C ARG A 156 19.77 -7.94 -4.94
N SER A 157 18.51 -8.34 -5.14
CA SER A 157 18.05 -9.73 -4.92
C SER A 157 18.18 -10.63 -6.16
N GLY A 158 18.18 -10.04 -7.36
CA GLY A 158 18.18 -10.78 -8.63
C GLY A 158 16.86 -11.51 -8.95
N GLU A 159 15.83 -11.35 -8.13
CA GLU A 159 14.52 -11.98 -8.32
C GLU A 159 13.65 -11.17 -9.29
N THR A 160 13.20 -11.81 -10.39
CA THR A 160 12.16 -11.23 -11.25
C THR A 160 10.78 -11.58 -10.69
N ALA A 161 10.07 -10.56 -10.21
CA ALA A 161 8.70 -10.72 -9.72
C ALA A 161 7.69 -10.47 -10.84
N GLY A 162 7.21 -11.55 -11.43
CA GLY A 162 6.01 -11.55 -12.26
C GLY A 162 4.74 -11.78 -11.40
N PRO A 163 3.55 -11.55 -11.98
CA PRO A 163 2.25 -11.97 -11.42
C PRO A 163 2.25 -13.33 -10.70
N SER A 164 2.84 -14.38 -11.27
CA SER A 164 2.83 -15.72 -10.66
C SER A 164 3.65 -15.77 -9.38
N THR A 165 4.86 -15.20 -9.39
CA THR A 165 5.72 -15.10 -8.20
C THR A 165 5.03 -14.30 -7.10
N PHE A 166 4.40 -13.19 -7.46
CA PHE A 166 3.66 -12.36 -6.51
C PHE A 166 2.53 -13.13 -5.81
N PHE A 167 1.67 -13.85 -6.54
CA PHE A 167 0.59 -14.61 -5.88
C PHE A 167 1.11 -15.77 -5.04
N ALA A 168 2.20 -16.41 -5.46
CA ALA A 168 2.85 -17.44 -4.64
C ALA A 168 3.40 -16.87 -3.33
N GLU A 169 4.04 -15.70 -3.37
CA GLU A 169 4.54 -15.00 -2.19
C GLU A 169 3.40 -14.51 -1.30
N LEU A 170 2.39 -13.83 -1.86
CA LEU A 170 1.22 -13.35 -1.13
C LEU A 170 0.48 -14.51 -0.44
N GLY A 171 0.35 -15.66 -1.10
CA GLY A 171 -0.23 -16.87 -0.52
C GLY A 171 0.52 -17.35 0.73
N ARG A 172 1.85 -17.31 0.71
CA ARG A 172 2.68 -17.65 1.89
C ARG A 172 2.50 -16.62 3.01
N LEU A 173 2.51 -15.32 2.67
CA LEU A 173 2.30 -14.24 3.65
C LEU A 173 0.95 -14.38 4.36
N LEU A 174 -0.12 -14.64 3.62
CA LEU A 174 -1.46 -14.85 4.19
C LEU A 174 -1.55 -16.13 5.04
N ALA A 175 -0.73 -17.13 4.77
CA ALA A 175 -0.70 -18.38 5.53
C ALA A 175 0.15 -18.28 6.82
N ASP A 176 1.08 -17.33 6.91
CA ASP A 176 1.95 -17.16 8.06
C ASP A 176 1.20 -16.73 9.33
N TYR A 177 0.11 -15.98 9.17
CA TYR A 177 -0.67 -15.40 10.27
C TYR A 177 -2.09 -15.97 10.36
N PRO A 178 -2.71 -15.95 11.55
CA PRO A 178 -4.13 -16.26 11.69
C PRO A 178 -5.00 -15.42 10.76
N SER A 179 -6.06 -16.01 10.20
CA SER A 179 -6.86 -15.35 9.16
C SER A 179 -7.45 -14.01 9.58
N GLU A 180 -7.83 -13.86 10.86
CA GLU A 180 -8.37 -12.60 11.39
C GLU A 180 -7.33 -11.48 11.45
N VAL A 181 -6.06 -11.82 11.69
CA VAL A 181 -4.94 -10.85 11.70
C VAL A 181 -4.72 -10.26 10.32
N ASN A 182 -4.81 -11.08 9.27
CA ASN A 182 -4.60 -10.61 7.89
C ASN A 182 -5.50 -9.42 7.52
N TYR A 183 -6.71 -9.33 8.09
CA TYR A 183 -7.65 -8.23 7.83
C TYR A 183 -7.30 -6.93 8.54
N VAL A 184 -6.49 -6.99 9.60
CA VAL A 184 -6.11 -5.83 10.41
C VAL A 184 -4.65 -5.42 10.25
N LEU A 185 -3.84 -6.18 9.50
CA LEU A 185 -2.46 -5.80 9.14
C LEU A 185 -2.42 -4.41 8.50
N MET A 186 -1.41 -3.61 8.85
CA MET A 186 -1.28 -2.26 8.34
C MET A 186 -0.47 -2.24 7.05
N ASN A 187 -1.17 -2.31 5.91
CA ASN A 187 -0.59 -2.35 4.56
C ASN A 187 0.04 -0.99 4.20
N THR A 188 1.35 -0.90 4.35
CA THR A 188 2.13 0.33 4.22
C THR A 188 3.08 0.23 3.04
N TYR A 189 3.09 1.20 2.13
CA TYR A 189 4.14 1.28 1.09
C TYR A 189 5.31 2.16 1.51
N ASP A 190 5.06 3.07 2.42
CA ASP A 190 6.01 4.06 2.89
C ASP A 190 5.66 4.51 4.31
N SER A 191 6.62 5.15 4.95
CA SER A 191 6.45 5.78 6.24
C SER A 191 7.50 6.86 6.43
N HIS A 192 7.53 7.48 7.61
CA HIS A 192 8.60 8.39 8.01
C HIS A 192 10.01 7.75 8.09
N ASP A 193 10.13 6.43 7.94
CA ASP A 193 11.41 5.70 7.99
C ASP A 193 11.76 5.06 6.65
N THR A 194 11.09 5.44 5.56
CA THR A 194 11.39 4.94 4.22
C THR A 194 11.36 6.09 3.22
N ASP A 195 11.85 5.87 2.00
CA ASP A 195 11.56 6.77 0.89
C ASP A 195 10.05 6.78 0.59
N ARG A 196 9.53 7.92 0.13
CA ARG A 196 8.11 8.08 -0.21
C ARG A 196 7.75 7.18 -1.38
N LEU A 197 6.51 6.69 -1.44
CA LEU A 197 5.98 5.87 -2.54
C LEU A 197 6.21 6.54 -3.89
N ALA A 198 6.04 7.86 -3.96
CA ALA A 198 6.37 8.67 -5.13
C ALA A 198 7.83 8.49 -5.57
N SER A 199 8.77 8.57 -4.64
CA SER A 199 10.20 8.41 -4.88
C SER A 199 10.61 6.98 -5.20
N GLN A 200 9.92 5.98 -4.65
CA GLN A 200 10.10 4.58 -5.03
C GLN A 200 9.81 4.36 -6.52
N THR A 201 8.77 5.02 -7.08
CA THR A 201 8.48 4.91 -8.53
C THR A 201 9.54 5.55 -9.42
N VAL A 202 10.25 6.56 -8.90
CA VAL A 202 11.39 7.22 -9.57
C VAL A 202 12.65 6.37 -9.52
N ASN A 203 12.79 5.59 -8.43
CA ASN A 203 13.96 4.79 -8.13
C ASN A 203 13.61 3.30 -7.97
N PRO A 204 13.00 2.65 -8.98
CA PRO A 204 12.55 1.26 -8.86
C PRO A 204 13.70 0.27 -8.58
N GLN A 205 14.93 0.66 -8.91
CA GLN A 205 16.15 -0.12 -8.68
C GLN A 205 16.55 -0.26 -7.20
N THR A 206 15.97 0.52 -6.30
CA THR A 206 16.26 0.43 -4.86
C THR A 206 15.59 -0.79 -4.24
N VAL A 207 16.05 -1.17 -3.05
CA VAL A 207 15.38 -2.17 -2.20
C VAL A 207 14.21 -1.52 -1.46
N PHE A 208 13.40 -2.28 -0.73
CA PHE A 208 12.47 -1.68 0.24
C PHE A 208 13.25 -1.37 1.52
N ASP A 209 13.41 -0.07 1.82
CA ASP A 209 14.10 0.47 3.01
C ASP A 209 15.63 0.17 3.16
N HIS A 210 16.32 0.94 4.02
CA HIS A 210 17.74 0.95 4.38
C HIS A 210 18.71 1.39 3.27
N ARG A 211 19.39 2.52 3.53
CA ARG A 211 20.41 3.13 2.64
C ARG A 211 19.82 3.47 1.27
N ILE A 212 18.68 4.17 1.31
CA ILE A 212 17.94 4.59 0.11
C ILE A 212 17.99 6.10 0.01
N GLY A 213 19.04 6.59 -0.61
CA GLY A 213 19.14 8.01 -0.89
C GLY A 213 20.36 8.35 -1.72
N PRO A 214 20.49 9.63 -2.09
CA PRO A 214 21.63 10.12 -2.86
C PRO A 214 22.97 9.90 -2.15
N ASN A 215 22.98 9.83 -0.81
CA ASN A 215 24.19 9.52 -0.02
C ASN A 215 24.65 8.06 -0.15
N ASP A 216 23.73 7.16 -0.48
CA ASP A 216 23.97 5.71 -0.46
C ASP A 216 24.08 5.08 -1.85
N ASP A 217 23.33 5.60 -2.82
CA ASP A 217 23.37 5.16 -4.22
C ASP A 217 23.54 6.37 -5.15
N PRO A 218 24.68 6.51 -5.85
CA PRO A 218 24.90 7.63 -6.78
C PRO A 218 23.96 7.62 -7.99
N ARG A 219 23.21 6.53 -8.21
CA ARG A 219 22.18 6.44 -9.25
C ARG A 219 20.81 6.93 -8.76
N TYR A 220 20.67 7.23 -7.46
CA TYR A 220 19.41 7.70 -6.90
C TYR A 220 19.05 9.06 -7.49
N GLN A 221 17.88 9.14 -8.09
CA GLN A 221 17.37 10.34 -8.72
C GLN A 221 16.57 11.17 -7.71
N VAL A 222 17.09 12.35 -7.40
CA VAL A 222 16.41 13.34 -6.54
C VAL A 222 15.62 14.30 -7.43
N ARG A 223 14.37 13.91 -7.75
CA ARG A 223 13.46 14.71 -8.59
C ARG A 223 11.99 14.38 -8.34
N LYS A 224 11.10 15.24 -8.86
CA LYS A 224 9.66 14.93 -8.95
C LYS A 224 9.41 13.74 -9.89
N PRO A 225 8.41 12.88 -9.60
CA PRO A 225 8.00 11.82 -10.52
C PRO A 225 7.38 12.37 -11.81
N THR A 226 7.65 11.68 -12.92
CA THR A 226 7.04 11.89 -14.23
C THR A 226 5.58 11.42 -14.24
N ALA A 227 4.82 11.79 -15.29
CA ALA A 227 3.43 11.34 -15.46
C ALA A 227 3.31 9.81 -15.44
N ARG A 228 4.25 9.09 -16.07
CA ARG A 228 4.23 7.62 -16.11
C ARG A 228 4.53 7.00 -14.74
N GLU A 229 5.47 7.56 -13.98
CA GLU A 229 5.76 7.11 -12.62
C GLU A 229 4.57 7.37 -11.68
N ARG A 230 3.84 8.47 -11.86
CA ARG A 230 2.55 8.70 -11.18
C ARG A 230 1.47 7.71 -11.58
N GLU A 231 1.43 7.25 -12.81
CA GLU A 231 0.52 6.16 -13.20
C GLU A 231 0.86 4.85 -12.48
N VAL A 232 2.15 4.51 -12.34
CA VAL A 232 2.59 3.35 -11.55
C VAL A 232 2.22 3.50 -10.07
N GLN A 233 2.43 4.69 -9.48
CA GLN A 233 1.98 4.99 -8.13
C GLN A 233 0.46 4.75 -7.97
N ARG A 234 -0.35 5.20 -8.95
CA ARG A 234 -1.81 4.96 -8.90
C ARG A 234 -2.15 3.47 -8.94
N LEU A 235 -1.44 2.65 -9.71
CA LEU A 235 -1.63 1.20 -9.72
C LEU A 235 -1.30 0.57 -8.36
N MET A 236 -0.18 0.97 -7.75
CA MET A 236 0.18 0.53 -6.40
C MET A 236 -0.90 0.93 -5.39
N LEU A 237 -1.42 2.16 -5.45
CA LEU A 237 -2.51 2.60 -4.59
C LEU A 237 -3.82 1.82 -4.80
N VAL A 238 -4.20 1.50 -6.05
CA VAL A 238 -5.35 0.61 -6.29
C VAL A 238 -5.12 -0.72 -5.57
N HIS A 239 -3.93 -1.30 -5.66
CA HIS A 239 -3.60 -2.54 -4.96
C HIS A 239 -3.70 -2.38 -3.43
N GLN A 240 -3.11 -1.34 -2.84
CA GLN A 240 -3.18 -1.09 -1.40
C GLN A 240 -4.62 -1.04 -0.88
N PHE A 241 -5.49 -0.32 -1.59
CA PHE A 241 -6.88 -0.11 -1.19
C PHE A 241 -7.81 -1.31 -1.46
N THR A 242 -7.36 -2.27 -2.27
CA THR A 242 -8.17 -3.43 -2.67
C THR A 242 -7.58 -4.79 -2.26
N ALA A 243 -6.37 -4.81 -1.67
CA ALA A 243 -5.78 -5.95 -1.00
C ALA A 243 -6.42 -6.24 0.38
N VAL A 244 -6.16 -7.42 0.93
CA VAL A 244 -6.51 -7.80 2.32
C VAL A 244 -5.58 -7.08 3.29
N GLY A 245 -6.13 -6.58 4.40
CA GLY A 245 -5.44 -5.72 5.35
C GLY A 245 -5.95 -4.28 5.30
N ALA A 246 -5.53 -3.45 6.25
CA ALA A 246 -5.91 -2.05 6.41
C ALA A 246 -4.86 -1.12 5.76
N PRO A 247 -5.23 -0.31 4.74
CA PRO A 247 -4.32 0.65 4.11
C PRO A 247 -3.73 1.65 5.09
N HIS A 248 -2.46 2.00 4.91
CA HIS A 248 -1.74 3.04 5.62
C HIS A 248 -1.16 4.08 4.66
N LEU A 249 -1.38 5.36 4.97
CA LEU A 249 -0.93 6.49 4.18
C LEU A 249 -0.01 7.35 5.02
N LEU A 250 1.14 7.75 4.47
CA LEU A 250 1.98 8.78 5.04
C LEU A 250 1.50 10.16 4.55
N TYR A 251 1.47 11.14 5.47
CA TYR A 251 1.02 12.48 5.14
C TYR A 251 1.77 13.07 3.94
N GLY A 252 1.04 13.74 3.06
CA GLY A 252 1.63 14.42 1.92
C GLY A 252 1.68 13.59 0.64
N ASP A 253 1.59 12.26 0.72
CA ASP A 253 1.58 11.43 -0.49
C ASP A 253 0.30 11.61 -1.30
N GLU A 254 -0.81 11.95 -0.63
CA GLU A 254 -2.08 12.28 -1.26
C GLU A 254 -2.05 13.59 -2.04
N VAL A 255 -1.16 14.52 -1.68
CA VAL A 255 -0.93 15.79 -2.40
C VAL A 255 0.33 15.74 -3.28
N GLY A 256 0.92 14.56 -3.45
CA GLY A 256 2.00 14.33 -4.42
C GLY A 256 3.40 14.65 -3.92
N MET A 257 3.65 14.69 -2.61
CA MET A 257 4.99 14.85 -2.06
C MET A 257 5.93 13.71 -2.49
N TRP A 258 7.24 13.99 -2.52
CA TRP A 258 8.31 13.05 -2.83
C TRP A 258 9.54 13.36 -1.96
N GLY A 259 10.37 12.37 -1.72
CA GLY A 259 11.53 12.45 -0.83
C GLY A 259 12.21 11.08 -0.71
N ALA A 260 13.54 11.09 -0.58
CA ALA A 260 14.30 9.90 -0.24
C ALA A 260 13.98 9.41 1.18
N ASP A 261 14.76 8.44 1.66
CA ASP A 261 14.69 7.97 3.04
C ASP A 261 15.00 9.08 4.06
N ASP A 262 14.91 8.77 5.35
CA ASP A 262 15.13 9.72 6.46
C ASP A 262 16.40 10.57 6.22
N PRO A 263 16.32 11.92 6.24
CA PRO A 263 15.17 12.76 6.62
C PRO A 263 14.29 13.28 5.49
N ASP A 264 14.57 12.95 4.24
CA ASP A 264 13.91 13.58 3.09
C ASP A 264 12.42 13.20 2.94
N CYS A 265 11.99 12.06 3.49
CA CYS A 265 10.57 11.68 3.52
C CYS A 265 9.74 12.54 4.48
N ARG A 266 10.38 13.28 5.40
CA ARG A 266 9.75 14.07 6.47
C ARG A 266 9.62 15.57 6.14
N LYS A 267 9.59 15.92 4.85
CA LYS A 267 9.39 17.30 4.37
C LYS A 267 8.13 17.96 4.99
N PRO A 268 8.12 19.28 5.23
CA PRO A 268 6.91 19.99 5.65
C PRO A 268 5.74 19.75 4.70
N MET A 269 4.54 19.59 5.26
CA MET A 269 3.31 19.37 4.48
C MET A 269 3.06 20.49 3.46
N LEU A 270 2.56 20.11 2.29
CA LEU A 270 2.09 21.04 1.26
C LEU A 270 0.66 21.48 1.54
N TRP A 271 0.46 22.79 1.68
CA TRP A 271 -0.83 23.42 1.92
C TRP A 271 -1.26 24.23 0.70
N SER A 272 -2.52 24.08 0.30
CA SER A 272 -3.05 24.72 -0.91
C SER A 272 -3.14 26.25 -0.83
N ASP A 273 -3.06 26.82 0.37
CA ASP A 273 -3.08 28.26 0.63
C ASP A 273 -1.67 28.88 0.68
N ARG A 274 -0.62 28.10 0.36
CA ARG A 274 0.77 28.55 0.35
C ARG A 274 1.39 28.45 -1.02
N ASN A 275 2.28 29.40 -1.31
CA ASN A 275 3.15 29.37 -2.47
C ASN A 275 4.53 28.84 -2.07
N TYR A 276 5.04 27.87 -2.81
CA TYR A 276 6.35 27.28 -2.58
C TYR A 276 7.28 27.64 -3.73
N ALA A 277 8.55 27.84 -3.41
CA ALA A 277 9.58 27.93 -4.45
C ALA A 277 9.83 26.54 -5.05
N ASP A 278 10.24 26.50 -6.31
CA ASP A 278 10.71 25.28 -6.95
C ASP A 278 11.85 24.65 -6.15
N GLU A 279 11.85 23.32 -6.06
CA GLU A 279 12.92 22.57 -5.44
C GLU A 279 14.08 22.42 -6.43
N VAL A 280 15.14 23.19 -6.21
CA VAL A 280 16.35 23.21 -7.07
C VAL A 280 17.59 22.62 -6.40
N SER A 281 17.56 22.45 -5.07
CA SER A 281 18.71 21.99 -4.30
C SER A 281 18.85 20.47 -4.33
N HIS A 282 20.04 19.98 -4.64
CA HIS A 282 20.42 18.58 -4.43
C HIS A 282 21.17 18.45 -3.10
N PRO A 283 20.88 17.47 -2.24
CA PRO A 283 21.52 17.34 -0.92
C PRO A 283 23.04 17.19 -0.98
N LEU A 284 23.55 16.63 -2.09
CA LEU A 284 24.99 16.51 -2.38
C LEU A 284 25.57 17.62 -3.29
N GLY A 285 24.84 18.71 -3.53
CA GLY A 285 25.28 19.80 -4.39
C GLY A 285 25.41 19.46 -5.88
N GLN A 286 24.81 18.35 -6.32
CA GLN A 286 24.78 17.95 -7.72
C GLN A 286 23.71 18.72 -8.51
N ASN A 287 23.80 18.69 -9.84
CA ASN A 287 22.77 19.24 -10.70
C ASN A 287 21.51 18.38 -10.65
N ARG A 288 20.34 19.03 -10.55
CA ARG A 288 19.02 18.40 -10.65
C ARG A 288 18.05 19.31 -11.42
N PRO A 289 16.91 18.79 -11.91
CA PRO A 289 15.84 19.61 -12.45
C PRO A 289 15.28 20.60 -11.41
N SER A 290 14.76 21.74 -11.89
CA SER A 290 13.88 22.60 -11.09
C SER A 290 12.50 21.95 -11.02
N ASP A 291 12.10 21.49 -9.84
CA ASP A 291 10.84 20.79 -9.66
C ASP A 291 9.80 21.70 -8.97
N PRO A 292 8.67 22.02 -9.63
CA PRO A 292 7.60 22.79 -8.99
C PRO A 292 7.01 22.05 -7.78
N VAL A 293 6.96 22.75 -6.64
CA VAL A 293 6.40 22.27 -5.37
C VAL A 293 4.98 22.80 -5.25
N GLU A 294 4.01 21.92 -5.47
CA GLU A 294 2.59 22.29 -5.50
C GLU A 294 1.73 21.07 -5.11
N VAL A 295 0.51 21.34 -4.66
CA VAL A 295 -0.47 20.30 -4.36
C VAL A 295 -0.95 19.62 -5.66
N ASP A 296 -0.75 18.31 -5.77
CA ASP A 296 -1.35 17.51 -6.85
C ASP A 296 -2.83 17.22 -6.54
N HIS A 297 -3.71 18.13 -6.94
CA HIS A 297 -5.16 17.99 -6.75
C HIS A 297 -5.73 16.73 -7.43
N GLY A 298 -5.17 16.32 -8.58
CA GLY A 298 -5.65 15.14 -9.29
C GLY A 298 -5.31 13.84 -8.56
N LEU A 299 -4.12 13.77 -7.93
CA LEU A 299 -3.77 12.67 -7.04
C LEU A 299 -4.61 12.71 -5.76
N PHE A 300 -4.85 13.88 -5.18
CA PHE A 300 -5.68 14.04 -3.98
C PHE A 300 -7.10 13.51 -4.21
N GLU A 301 -7.76 13.91 -5.30
CA GLU A 301 -9.07 13.40 -5.70
C GLU A 301 -9.06 11.89 -5.96
N PHE A 302 -7.94 11.36 -6.47
CA PHE A 302 -7.75 9.93 -6.68
C PHE A 302 -7.73 9.16 -5.37
N TYR A 303 -6.98 9.62 -4.36
CA TYR A 303 -7.03 9.05 -3.00
C TYR A 303 -8.43 9.11 -2.41
N GLN A 304 -9.12 10.25 -2.52
CA GLN A 304 -10.51 10.37 -2.07
C GLN A 304 -11.44 9.37 -2.77
N LYS A 305 -11.23 9.09 -4.06
CA LYS A 305 -11.99 8.09 -4.82
C LYS A 305 -11.72 6.67 -4.29
N LEU A 306 -10.47 6.32 -4.01
CA LEU A 306 -10.11 5.01 -3.44
C LEU A 306 -10.67 4.81 -2.03
N ILE A 307 -10.57 5.84 -1.17
CA ILE A 307 -11.14 5.85 0.17
C ILE A 307 -12.66 5.63 0.11
N ARG A 308 -13.37 6.39 -0.74
CA ARG A 308 -14.82 6.23 -0.92
C ARG A 308 -15.20 4.86 -1.46
N LEU A 309 -14.44 4.33 -2.41
CA LEU A 309 -14.66 3.00 -2.96
C LEU A 309 -14.54 1.94 -1.87
N ARG A 310 -13.44 1.94 -1.10
CA ARG A 310 -13.21 0.97 -0.04
C ARG A 310 -14.27 1.05 1.06
N ARG A 311 -14.66 2.27 1.47
CA ARG A 311 -15.69 2.48 2.50
C ARG A 311 -17.10 2.07 2.06
N SER A 312 -17.41 2.16 0.76
CA SER A 312 -18.73 1.78 0.24
C SER A 312 -18.87 0.29 -0.08
N HIS A 313 -17.76 -0.47 -0.08
CA HIS A 313 -17.76 -1.90 -0.43
C HIS A 313 -17.02 -2.73 0.63
N ARG A 314 -17.77 -3.39 1.50
CA ARG A 314 -17.23 -4.24 2.58
C ARG A 314 -16.42 -5.42 2.05
N ALA A 315 -16.64 -5.86 0.81
CA ALA A 315 -15.76 -6.84 0.17
C ALA A 315 -14.29 -6.39 0.13
N LEU A 316 -14.00 -5.09 0.02
CA LEU A 316 -12.63 -4.58 -0.01
C LEU A 316 -11.96 -4.57 1.37
N SER A 317 -12.72 -4.37 2.45
CA SER A 317 -12.20 -4.40 3.83
C SER A 317 -12.19 -5.79 4.45
N ARG A 318 -13.28 -6.56 4.26
CA ARG A 318 -13.55 -7.81 4.98
C ARG A 318 -13.66 -9.04 4.08
N GLY A 319 -13.63 -8.86 2.77
CA GLY A 319 -13.84 -9.95 1.83
C GLY A 319 -12.66 -10.91 1.71
N THR A 320 -12.95 -12.13 1.27
CA THR A 320 -11.94 -13.12 0.89
C THR A 320 -11.01 -12.59 -0.19
N PHE A 321 -9.92 -13.30 -0.47
CA PHE A 321 -9.03 -12.99 -1.58
C PHE A 321 -8.78 -14.24 -2.40
N ARG A 322 -9.04 -14.16 -3.70
CA ARG A 322 -8.83 -15.27 -4.63
C ARG A 322 -8.15 -14.78 -5.89
N ALA A 323 -6.97 -15.31 -6.19
CA ALA A 323 -6.31 -15.06 -7.47
C ALA A 323 -7.17 -15.63 -8.61
N LEU A 324 -7.36 -14.84 -9.68
CA LEU A 324 -8.13 -15.21 -10.86
C LEU A 324 -7.25 -15.42 -12.09
N LEU A 325 -6.23 -14.58 -12.24
CA LEU A 325 -5.34 -14.55 -13.39
C LEU A 325 -3.95 -14.12 -12.95
N ALA A 326 -2.93 -14.85 -13.41
CA ALA A 326 -1.53 -14.48 -13.33
C ALA A 326 -0.89 -14.78 -14.68
N ASP A 327 -0.52 -13.74 -15.43
CA ASP A 327 0.13 -13.87 -16.73
C ASP A 327 1.44 -13.08 -16.73
N ASP A 328 2.54 -13.82 -16.56
CA ASP A 328 3.89 -13.23 -16.51
C ASP A 328 4.33 -12.67 -17.86
N ALA A 329 3.91 -13.28 -18.97
CA ALA A 329 4.29 -12.86 -20.31
C ALA A 329 3.58 -11.57 -20.72
N ALA A 330 2.27 -11.48 -20.48
CA ALA A 330 1.49 -10.27 -20.74
C ALA A 330 1.66 -9.22 -19.63
N ARG A 331 2.29 -9.57 -18.51
CA ARG A 331 2.36 -8.76 -17.28
C ARG A 331 0.99 -8.32 -16.79
N THR A 332 0.05 -9.26 -16.72
CA THR A 332 -1.32 -8.98 -16.24
C THR A 332 -1.67 -9.86 -15.06
N LEU A 333 -2.48 -9.32 -14.15
CA LEU A 333 -3.01 -10.09 -13.03
C LEU A 333 -4.43 -9.67 -12.69
N ALA A 334 -5.18 -10.56 -12.08
CA ALA A 334 -6.47 -10.24 -11.49
C ALA A 334 -6.76 -11.09 -10.27
N TYR A 335 -7.53 -10.54 -9.35
CA TYR A 335 -8.04 -11.23 -8.18
C TYR A 335 -9.45 -10.77 -7.84
N GLU A 336 -10.09 -11.55 -6.99
CA GLU A 336 -11.45 -11.36 -6.52
C GLU A 336 -11.47 -11.09 -5.01
N ARG A 337 -12.37 -10.18 -4.62
CA ARG A 337 -12.76 -9.93 -3.24
C ARG A 337 -14.25 -10.25 -3.07
N GLN A 338 -14.59 -11.14 -2.14
CA GLN A 338 -15.99 -11.51 -1.89
C GLN A 338 -16.34 -11.38 -0.40
N PHE A 339 -17.45 -10.70 -0.10
CA PHE A 339 -18.02 -10.64 1.24
C PHE A 339 -19.55 -10.63 1.14
N SER A 340 -20.21 -11.64 1.74
CA SER A 340 -21.66 -11.81 1.60
C SER A 340 -22.05 -11.90 0.11
N ASP A 341 -22.93 -11.01 -0.35
CA ASP A 341 -23.45 -10.82 -1.70
C ASP A 341 -22.59 -9.87 -2.55
N GLN A 342 -21.60 -9.19 -1.96
CA GLN A 342 -20.68 -8.32 -2.68
C GLN A 342 -19.53 -9.12 -3.30
N LEU A 343 -19.38 -8.99 -4.62
CA LEU A 343 -18.29 -9.56 -5.42
C LEU A 343 -17.57 -8.45 -6.18
N ILE A 344 -16.26 -8.34 -6.03
CA ILE A 344 -15.44 -7.34 -6.73
C ILE A 344 -14.25 -8.02 -7.40
N TRP A 345 -14.08 -7.78 -8.69
CA TRP A 345 -12.86 -8.14 -9.41
C TRP A 345 -11.94 -6.93 -9.53
N VAL A 346 -10.66 -7.17 -9.31
CA VAL A 346 -9.60 -6.18 -9.46
C VAL A 346 -8.60 -6.75 -10.46
N ALA A 347 -8.31 -6.00 -11.51
CA ALA A 347 -7.42 -6.42 -12.57
C ALA A 347 -6.40 -5.33 -12.88
N PHE A 348 -5.18 -5.76 -13.19
CA PHE A 348 -4.04 -4.90 -13.47
C PHE A 348 -3.42 -5.31 -14.80
N ASN A 349 -3.15 -4.31 -15.63
CA ASN A 349 -2.22 -4.42 -16.75
C ASN A 349 -0.94 -3.69 -16.36
N LEU A 350 0.13 -4.45 -16.15
CA LEU A 350 1.47 -3.93 -15.85
C LEU A 350 2.38 -3.93 -17.08
N GLY A 351 1.83 -4.27 -18.25
CA GLY A 351 2.49 -4.16 -19.54
C GLY A 351 2.28 -2.78 -20.17
N GLU A 352 3.03 -2.50 -21.23
CA GLU A 352 2.95 -1.20 -21.92
C GLU A 352 1.82 -1.12 -22.95
N GLN A 353 1.33 -2.28 -23.40
CA GLN A 353 0.32 -2.38 -24.44
C GLN A 353 -1.05 -2.67 -23.81
N PRO A 354 -2.15 -2.14 -24.38
CA PRO A 354 -3.48 -2.56 -23.99
C PRO A 354 -3.68 -4.07 -24.18
N VAL A 355 -4.34 -4.73 -23.22
CA VAL A 355 -4.61 -6.17 -23.23
C VAL A 355 -6.07 -6.42 -22.90
N GLU A 356 -6.68 -7.41 -23.56
CA GLU A 356 -7.99 -7.95 -23.20
C GLU A 356 -7.82 -9.08 -22.17
N LEU A 357 -8.45 -8.96 -21.01
CA LEU A 357 -8.35 -9.95 -19.93
C LEU A 357 -9.58 -10.87 -19.93
N LYS A 358 -9.32 -12.19 -19.94
CA LYS A 358 -10.36 -13.22 -19.79
C LYS A 358 -10.29 -13.80 -18.40
N LEU A 359 -11.28 -13.47 -17.56
CA LEU A 359 -11.32 -13.92 -16.17
C LEU A 359 -12.17 -15.19 -16.02
N PRO A 360 -11.68 -16.24 -15.33
CA PRO A 360 -12.46 -17.43 -15.05
C PRO A 360 -13.50 -17.11 -13.97
N LEU A 361 -14.68 -16.70 -14.41
CA LEU A 361 -15.81 -16.49 -13.51
C LEU A 361 -16.31 -17.85 -13.04
N GLN A 362 -16.35 -18.08 -11.73
CA GLN A 362 -17.08 -19.24 -11.23
C GLN A 362 -18.55 -19.05 -11.61
N SER A 363 -19.17 -20.09 -12.15
CA SER A 363 -20.61 -20.16 -12.36
C SER A 363 -21.32 -20.21 -11.00
N ALA A 364 -21.35 -19.09 -10.28
CA ALA A 364 -22.05 -18.95 -9.02
C ALA A 364 -23.40 -18.30 -9.28
N ASP A 365 -24.39 -19.16 -9.52
CA ASP A 365 -25.83 -18.92 -9.60
C ASP A 365 -26.31 -17.81 -10.55
N LYS A 366 -27.45 -18.06 -11.21
CA LYS A 366 -28.10 -17.12 -12.15
C LYS A 366 -28.61 -15.82 -11.49
N SER A 367 -28.17 -15.51 -10.28
CA SER A 367 -28.55 -14.37 -9.46
C SER A 367 -27.40 -13.40 -9.16
N THR A 368 -26.19 -13.55 -9.74
CA THR A 368 -25.12 -12.56 -9.54
C THR A 368 -25.60 -11.18 -10.02
N PRO A 369 -25.64 -10.14 -9.15
CA PRO A 369 -26.00 -8.80 -9.57
C PRO A 369 -25.05 -8.34 -10.67
N ARG A 370 -25.60 -7.77 -11.76
CA ARG A 370 -24.81 -7.12 -12.82
C ARG A 370 -24.07 -5.93 -12.20
N GLY A 371 -22.85 -6.15 -11.72
CA GLY A 371 -22.02 -5.12 -11.09
C GLY A 371 -21.42 -4.17 -12.12
N ALA A 372 -21.33 -2.89 -11.76
CA ALA A 372 -20.68 -1.85 -12.55
C ALA A 372 -19.17 -2.07 -12.62
N VAL A 373 -18.59 -2.03 -13.83
CA VAL A 373 -17.13 -2.02 -14.01
C VAL A 373 -16.61 -0.62 -13.70
N ALA A 374 -15.87 -0.46 -12.62
CA ALA A 374 -15.18 0.78 -12.30
C ALA A 374 -13.68 0.63 -12.59
N ALA A 375 -13.20 1.17 -13.72
CA ALA A 375 -11.77 1.34 -13.96
C ALA A 375 -11.23 2.44 -13.04
N LEU A 376 -10.26 2.10 -12.20
CA LEU A 376 -9.61 3.03 -11.27
C LEU A 376 -8.28 3.53 -11.80
N ALA A 377 -7.57 2.74 -12.60
CA ALA A 377 -6.34 3.14 -13.27
C ALA A 377 -6.32 2.56 -14.69
N GLY A 378 -6.17 3.42 -15.71
CA GLY A 378 -6.27 3.08 -17.13
C GLY A 378 -7.44 3.77 -17.83
N ARG A 379 -7.25 4.16 -19.10
CA ARG A 379 -8.33 4.66 -19.97
C ARG A 379 -9.46 3.62 -20.00
N ARG A 380 -10.69 4.05 -19.72
CA ARG A 380 -11.90 3.23 -19.93
C ARG A 380 -11.86 2.67 -21.35
N VAL A 381 -11.96 1.36 -21.47
CA VAL A 381 -12.58 0.70 -22.63
C VAL A 381 -13.74 -0.08 -22.03
N PHE A 382 -14.91 0.02 -22.67
CA PHE A 382 -16.25 -0.45 -22.26
C PHE A 382 -17.13 0.59 -21.54
N ASP A 383 -17.93 1.28 -22.34
CA ASP A 383 -19.35 1.51 -22.02
C ASP A 383 -20.14 0.27 -22.49
N PRO A 384 -21.15 -0.21 -21.73
CA PRO A 384 -22.25 -0.95 -22.32
C PRO A 384 -23.36 0.03 -22.78
N PRO A 385 -24.16 -0.34 -23.79
CA PRO A 385 -25.28 0.48 -24.29
C PRO A 385 -26.36 0.77 -23.26
#